data_AF-A0A1G9Q1S0-F1
#
_entry.id   AF-A0A1G9Q1S0-F1
#
_cell.length_a   1.000
_cell.length_b   1.000
_cell.length_c   1.000
_cell.angle_alpha   90.00
_cell.angle_beta   90.00
_cell.angle_gamma   90.00
#
_symmetry.space_group_name_H-M   'P 1'
#
loop_
_entity.id
_entity.type
_entity.pdbx_description
1 polymer ?
#
loop_
_entity_poly.entity_id
_entity_poly.type
_entity_poly.pdbx_seq_one_letter_code
_entity_poly.pdbx_strand_id
1 'polypeptide(L)' 'MKKAPSSHLRESWVLFFTLGVVMINFPFIHIFNKDILIFGIPLLVLYFLAGWPLSILVVYIFARILDKTEKDE' A
#
# COMPACT_ATOMS: atom_id res chain seq x y z
N MET A 1 20.92 20.64 -17.94
CA MET A 1 20.21 20.88 -16.66
C MET A 1 20.05 19.54 -15.95
N LYS A 2 20.74 19.33 -14.82
CA LYS A 2 20.54 18.14 -13.98
C LYS A 2 19.15 18.28 -13.34
N LYS A 3 18.19 17.42 -13.68
CA LYS A 3 16.93 17.31 -12.93
C LYS A 3 17.29 16.89 -11.51
N ALA A 4 16.89 17.69 -10.51
CA ALA A 4 17.05 17.34 -9.11
C ALA A 4 16.40 15.96 -8.87
N PRO A 5 16.99 15.09 -8.03
CA PRO A 5 16.50 13.74 -7.87
C PRO A 5 15.14 13.78 -7.19
N SER A 6 14.12 13.37 -7.95
CA SER A 6 12.79 12.90 -7.58
C SER A 6 12.55 12.67 -6.07
N SER A 7 12.11 13.70 -5.34
CA SER A 7 11.61 13.59 -3.96
C SER A 7 10.46 12.58 -3.87
N HIS A 8 9.62 12.56 -4.90
CA HIS A 8 8.43 11.69 -5.04
C HIS A 8 8.72 10.19 -4.96
N LEU A 9 9.90 9.74 -5.41
CA LEU A 9 10.26 8.31 -5.31
C LEU A 9 10.51 7.91 -3.86
N ARG A 10 11.14 8.78 -3.06
CA ARG A 10 11.39 8.51 -1.63
C ARG A 10 10.10 8.52 -0.85
N GLU A 11 9.21 9.48 -1.12
CA GLU A 11 7.89 9.54 -0.48
C GLU A 11 7.03 8.32 -0.82
N SER A 12 6.99 7.91 -2.09
CA SER A 12 6.25 6.71 -2.51
C SER A 12 6.78 5.44 -1.85
N TRP A 13 8.11 5.32 -1.69
CA TRP A 13 8.74 4.19 -0.97
C TRP A 13 8.39 4.19 0.51
N VAL A 14 8.40 5.35 1.16
CA VAL A 14 8.02 5.47 2.58
C VAL A 14 6.53 5.13 2.77
N LEU A 15 5.65 5.60 1.88
CA LEU A 15 4.23 5.25 1.90
C LEU A 15 4.00 3.76 1.72
N PHE A 16 4.67 3.15 0.73
CA PHE A 16 4.58 1.72 0.48
C PHE A 16 5.06 0.91 1.69
N PHE A 17 6.20 1.27 2.27
CA PHE A 17 6.74 0.58 3.43
C PHE A 17 5.84 0.74 4.67
N THR A 18 5.38 1.96 4.94
CA THR A 18 4.47 2.24 6.04
C THR A 18 3.17 1.46 5.89
N LEU A 19 2.60 1.42 4.68
CA LEU A 19 1.37 0.68 4.39
C LEU A 19 1.56 -0.83 4.57
N GLY A 20 2.68 -1.39 4.09
CA GLY A 20 3.02 -2.79 4.31
C GLY A 20 3.21 -3.14 5.79
N VAL A 21 3.91 -2.29 6.56
CA VAL A 21 4.07 -2.46 8.01
C VAL A 21 2.70 -2.41 8.70
N VAL A 22 1.85 -1.44 8.37
CA VAL A 22 0.50 -1.32 8.95
C VAL A 22 -0.34 -2.56 8.64
N MET A 23 -0.28 -3.07 7.41
CA MET A 23 -0.99 -4.30 7.02
C MET A 23 -0.53 -5.55 7.78
N ILE A 24 0.78 -5.65 8.06
CA ILE A 24 1.37 -6.80 8.76
C ILE A 24 1.25 -6.65 10.30
N ASN A 25 0.80 -5.49 10.80
CA ASN A 25 0.66 -5.26 12.23
C ASN A 25 -0.80 -5.30 12.71
N PHE A 26 -0.97 -5.29 14.03
CA PHE A 26 -2.26 -5.06 14.67
C PHE A 26 -2.79 -3.66 14.26
N PRO A 27 -4.10 -3.48 13.99
CA PRO A 27 -5.21 -4.41 14.17
C PRO A 27 -5.54 -5.27 12.95
N PHE A 28 -4.97 -4.99 11.78
CA PHE A 28 -5.39 -5.61 10.52
C PHE A 28 -5.22 -7.12 10.53
N ILE A 29 -4.03 -7.62 10.89
CA ILE A 29 -3.83 -9.07 11.00
C ILE A 29 -4.85 -9.68 11.96
N HIS A 30 -5.11 -9.06 13.10
CA HIS A 30 -6.01 -9.62 14.10
C HIS A 30 -7.46 -9.69 13.60
N ILE A 31 -7.91 -8.71 12.81
CA ILE A 31 -9.26 -8.70 12.23
C ILE A 31 -9.45 -9.85 11.23
N PHE A 32 -8.42 -10.16 10.44
CA PHE A 32 -8.46 -11.20 9.39
C PHE A 32 -7.94 -12.57 9.85
N ASN A 33 -7.30 -12.65 11.01
CA ASN A 33 -6.85 -13.89 11.65
C ASN A 33 -8.03 -14.59 12.37
N LYS A 34 -9.09 -14.85 11.61
CA LYS A 34 -10.20 -15.69 12.02
C LYS A 34 -10.02 -17.05 11.36
N ASP A 35 -10.44 -18.12 12.03
CA ASP A 35 -10.48 -19.49 11.49
C ASP A 35 -11.61 -19.67 10.45
N ILE A 36 -11.80 -18.68 9.59
CA ILE A 36 -12.75 -18.68 8.50
C ILE A 36 -11.99 -19.12 7.25
N LEU A 37 -12.48 -20.20 6.65
CA LEU A 37 -12.00 -20.70 5.37
C LEU A 37 -12.97 -20.25 4.28
N ILE A 38 -12.49 -19.48 3.30
CA ILE A 38 -13.26 -19.11 2.12
C ILE A 38 -12.73 -19.95 0.96
N PHE A 39 -13.59 -20.77 0.34
CA PHE A 39 -13.19 -21.75 -0.69
C PHE A 39 -12.05 -22.70 -0.26
N GLY A 40 -11.93 -22.99 1.05
CA GLY A 40 -10.86 -23.83 1.61
C GLY A 40 -9.55 -23.09 1.87
N ILE A 41 -9.49 -21.78 1.60
CA ILE A 41 -8.31 -20.94 1.84
C ILE A 41 -8.53 -20.10 3.11
N PRO A 42 -7.56 -20.02 4.03
CA PRO A 42 -7.65 -19.15 5.20
C PRO A 42 -7.87 -17.69 4.81
N LEU A 43 -8.78 -17.02 5.52
CA LEU A 43 -9.08 -15.60 5.31
C LEU A 43 -7.82 -14.71 5.32
N LEU A 44 -6.85 -15.06 6.17
CA LEU A 44 -5.56 -14.37 6.28
C LEU A 44 -4.75 -14.43 4.97
N VAL A 45 -4.79 -15.55 4.23
CA VAL A 45 -4.11 -15.67 2.93
C VAL A 45 -4.79 -14.80 1.88
N LEU A 46 -6.13 -14.80 1.84
CA LEU A 46 -6.90 -13.93 0.94
C LEU A 46 -6.66 -12.45 1.25
N TYR A 47 -6.53 -12.11 2.53
CA TYR A 47 -6.17 -10.77 2.98
C TYR A 47 -4.81 -10.34 2.42
N PHE A 48 -3.77 -11.16 2.51
CA PHE A 48 -2.48 -10.83 1.91
C PHE A 48 -2.56 -10.76 0.38
N LEU A 49 -3.27 -11.69 -0.25
CA LEU A 49 -3.42 -11.74 -1.70
C LEU A 49 -4.14 -10.51 -2.27
N ALA A 50 -5.18 -10.02 -1.60
CA ALA A 50 -5.96 -8.86 -2.05
C ALA A 50 -5.39 -7.53 -1.52
N GLY A 51 -4.85 -7.53 -0.30
CA GLY A 51 -4.33 -6.33 0.33
C GLY A 51 -2.99 -5.87 -0.26
N TRP A 52 -2.19 -6.78 -0.83
CA TRP A 52 -0.95 -6.42 -1.53
C TRP A 52 -1.19 -5.58 -2.80
N PRO A 53 -2.01 -6.01 -3.78
CA PRO A 53 -2.33 -5.17 -4.93
C PRO A 53 -3.11 -3.91 -4.53
N LEU A 54 -3.95 -3.98 -3.49
CA LEU A 54 -4.62 -2.80 -2.94
C LEU A 54 -3.60 -1.76 -2.43
N SER A 55 -2.55 -2.21 -1.75
CA SER A 55 -1.49 -1.33 -1.26
C SER A 55 -0.74 -0.63 -2.39
N ILE A 56 -0.39 -1.39 -3.43
CA ILE A 56 0.26 -0.83 -4.62
C ILE A 56 -0.68 0.19 -5.30
N LEU A 57 -1.98 -0.12 -5.38
CA LEU A 57 -2.96 0.78 -5.97
C LEU A 57 -3.09 2.10 -5.20
N VAL A 58 -3.14 2.05 -3.86
CA VAL A 58 -3.18 3.24 -3.01
C VAL A 58 -1.93 4.10 -3.24
N VAL A 59 -0.74 3.49 -3.18
CA VAL A 59 0.52 4.21 -3.42
C VAL A 59 0.56 4.81 -4.83
N TYR A 60 0.09 4.07 -5.84
CA TYR A 60 0.01 4.56 -7.22
C TYR A 60 -0.90 5.77 -7.37
N ILE A 61 -2.10 5.72 -6.77
CA ILE A 61 -3.05 6.83 -6.78
C ILE A 61 -2.44 8.05 -6.08
N PHE A 62 -1.84 7.86 -4.90
CA PHE A 62 -1.18 8.94 -4.17
C PHE A 62 -0.04 9.57 -4.96
N ALA A 63 0.85 8.75 -5.53
CA ALA A 63 1.95 9.24 -6.37
C ALA A 63 1.44 10.05 -7.56
N ARG A 64 0.33 9.63 -8.18
CA ARG A 64 -0.29 10.35 -9.30
C ARG A 64 -0.97 11.65 -8.87
N ILE A 65 -1.57 11.69 -7.69
CA ILE A 65 -2.19 12.90 -7.15
C ILE A 65 -1.12 13.95 -6.83
N LEU A 66 -0.02 13.54 -6.18
CA LEU A 66 1.10 14.42 -5.85
C LEU A 66 1.74 15.05 -7.10
N ASP A 67 1.97 14.24 -8.15
CA ASP A 67 2.49 14.73 -9.44
C ASP A 67 1.53 15.74 -10.13
N LYS A 68 0.22 15.58 -9.92
CA LYS A 68 -0.77 16.52 -10.45
C LYS A 68 -0.77 17.84 -9.66
N THR A 69 -0.69 17.80 -8.34
CA THR A 69 -0.69 19.00 -7.49
C THR A 69 0.51 19.92 -7.78
N GLU A 70 1.71 19.37 -8.02
CA GLU A 70 2.90 20.18 -8.36
C GLU A 70 2.77 20.90 -9.71
N LYS A 71 1.95 20.39 -10.63
CA LYS A 71 1.82 20.92 -11.99
C LYS A 71 0.80 22.05 -12.11
N ASP A 72 -0.04 22.22 -11.09
CA ASP A 72 -1.11 23.21 -11.03
C ASP A 72 -0.72 24.46 -10.17
N GLU A 73 0.48 24.48 -9.55
CA GLU A 73 1.13 25.65 -8.91
C GLU A 73 2.18 26.31 -9.83
#